data_AF-A0A7C7PVG6-F1
#
_entry.id   AF-A0A7C7PVG6-F1
#
_cell.length_a   1.000
_cell.length_b   1.000
_cell.length_c   1.000
_cell.angle_alpha   90.00
_cell.angle_beta   90.00
_cell.angle_gamma   90.00
#
_symmetry.space_group_name_H-M   'P 1'
#
loop_
_entity.id
_entity.type
_entity.pdbx_description
1 polymer ?
#
loop_
_entity_poly.entity_id
_entity_poly.type
_entity_poly.pdbx_seq_one_letter_code
_entity_poly.pdbx_strand_id
1 'polypeptide(L)' 'MTFSNLDRPVQFLKGVGPKRADALARMGIGSARDLLYHIPRRYDDASTITPIANLAVGVEVTVIGRVRSKGVIPTRTG' A
#
# COMPACT_ATOMS: atom_id res chain seq x y z
N MET A 1 29.65 10.75 -18.34
CA MET A 1 28.84 9.51 -18.44
C MET A 1 27.49 9.82 -17.83
N THR A 2 26.44 9.88 -18.65
CA THR A 2 25.08 10.23 -18.20
C THR A 2 24.49 9.01 -17.51
N PHE A 3 24.66 8.92 -16.20
CA PHE A 3 23.98 7.90 -15.41
C PHE A 3 22.48 8.14 -15.53
N SER A 4 21.78 7.16 -16.09
CA SER A 4 20.32 7.17 -16.16
C SER A 4 19.79 7.32 -14.74
N ASN A 5 18.78 8.18 -14.53
CA ASN A 5 18.18 8.40 -13.20
C ASN A 5 17.76 7.09 -12.50
N LEU A 6 17.58 6.02 -13.26
CA LEU A 6 17.24 4.67 -12.79
C LEU A 6 18.33 4.01 -11.94
N ASP A 7 19.61 4.34 -12.16
CA ASP A 7 20.73 3.71 -11.45
C ASP A 7 21.02 4.42 -10.10
N ARG A 8 20.30 5.51 -9.81
CA ARG A 8 20.46 6.23 -8.54
C ARG A 8 19.90 5.41 -7.38
N PRO A 9 20.53 5.47 -6.20
CA PRO A 9 19.98 4.87 -4.99
C PRO A 9 18.54 5.31 -4.71
N VAL A 10 17.70 4.36 -4.32
CA VAL A 10 16.26 4.55 -4.17
C VAL A 10 15.91 5.65 -3.16
N GLN A 11 16.78 5.91 -2.18
CA GLN A 11 16.65 7.00 -1.19
C GLN A 11 16.57 8.42 -1.79
N PHE A 12 17.08 8.61 -3.01
CA PHE A 12 17.03 9.92 -3.68
C PHE A 12 15.73 10.14 -4.45
N LEU A 13 14.85 9.13 -4.50
CA LEU A 13 13.50 9.32 -5.00
C LEU A 13 12.68 10.13 -4.00
N LYS A 14 11.93 11.11 -4.52
CA LYS A 14 11.03 11.94 -3.72
C LYS A 14 10.05 11.04 -2.96
N GLY A 15 10.03 11.17 -1.63
CA GLY A 15 9.18 10.37 -0.75
C GLY A 15 9.84 9.10 -0.18
N VAL A 16 11.07 8.77 -0.57
CA VAL A 16 11.83 7.65 0.01
C VAL A 16 12.89 8.19 0.99
N GLY A 17 12.45 8.52 2.21
CA GLY A 17 13.39 8.88 3.29
C GLY A 17 14.16 7.67 3.83
N PRO A 18 15.13 7.86 4.75
CA PRO A 18 16.01 6.81 5.26
C PRO A 18 15.27 5.56 5.75
N LYS A 19 14.21 5.75 6.56
CA LYS A 19 13.39 4.64 7.07
C LYS A 19 12.73 3.79 5.97
N ARG A 20 12.31 4.42 4.87
CA ARG A 20 11.72 3.72 3.72
C ARG A 20 12.81 3.04 2.88
N ALA A 21 13.97 3.68 2.72
CA ALA A 21 15.12 3.08 2.05
C ALA A 21 15.58 1.79 2.76
N ASP A 22 15.63 1.79 4.10
CA ASP A 22 15.97 0.58 4.88
C ASP A 22 14.95 -0.54 4.68
N ALA A 23 13.65 -0.21 4.62
CA ALA A 23 12.60 -1.20 4.37
C ALA A 23 12.70 -1.77 2.95
N LEU A 24 12.97 -0.93 1.94
CA LEU A 24 13.18 -1.33 0.56
C LEU A 24 14.44 -2.20 0.41
N ALA A 25 15.53 -1.86 1.11
CA ALA A 25 16.75 -2.65 1.12
C ALA A 25 16.53 -4.07 1.66
N ARG A 26 15.68 -4.23 2.70
CA ARG A 26 15.27 -5.57 3.20
C ARG A 26 14.49 -6.39 2.17
N MET A 27 13.88 -5.74 1.18
CA MET A 27 13.19 -6.37 0.06
C MET A 27 14.10 -6.56 -1.18
N GLY A 28 15.40 -6.22 -1.08
CA GLY A 28 16.35 -6.30 -2.19
C GLY A 28 16.26 -5.14 -3.19
N ILE A 29 15.62 -4.03 -2.83
CA ILE A 29 15.41 -2.86 -3.70
C ILE A 29 16.43 -1.77 -3.32
N GLY A 30 17.46 -1.57 -4.15
CA GLY A 30 18.54 -0.62 -3.89
C GLY A 30 18.51 0.63 -4.78
N SER A 31 17.99 0.49 -6.00
CA SER A 31 17.98 1.54 -7.03
C SER A 31 16.56 1.91 -7.45
N ALA A 32 16.44 3.04 -8.16
CA ALA A 32 15.18 3.43 -8.79
C ALA A 32 14.71 2.41 -9.85
N ARG A 33 15.63 1.71 -10.51
CA ARG A 33 15.34 0.60 -11.43
C ARG A 33 14.69 -0.57 -10.72
N ASP A 34 15.25 -0.99 -9.58
CA ASP A 34 14.72 -2.12 -8.82
C ASP A 34 13.29 -1.85 -8.36
N LEU A 35 13.03 -0.62 -7.90
CA LEU A 35 11.70 -0.20 -7.48
C LEU A 35 10.70 -0.16 -8.66
N LEU A 36 11.14 0.29 -9.84
CA LEU A 36 10.30 0.34 -11.04
C LEU A 36 9.83 -1.06 -11.47
N TYR A 37 10.69 -2.06 -11.33
CA TYR A 37 10.36 -3.45 -11.66
C TYR A 37 9.81 -4.26 -10.48
N HIS A 38 9.64 -3.63 -9.31
CA HIS A 38 8.96 -4.24 -8.18
C HIS A 38 7.44 -4.15 -8.34
N ILE A 39 6.88 -5.06 -9.14
CA ILE A 39 5.45 -5.08 -9.44
C ILE A 39 4.59 -5.49 -8.23
N PRO A 40 3.36 -4.95 -8.09
CA PRO A 40 2.42 -5.38 -7.06
C PRO A 40 2.10 -6.87 -7.15
N ARG A 41 1.99 -7.54 -5.99
CA ARG A 41 1.55 -8.95 -5.91
C ARG A 41 0.11 -9.14 -6.37
N ARG A 42 -0.75 -8.17 -6.08
CA ARG A 42 -2.17 -8.14 -6.40
C ARG A 42 -2.59 -6.70 -6.66
N TYR A 43 -3.47 -6.51 -7.63
CA TYR A 43 -4.19 -5.26 -7.84
C TYR A 43 -5.58 -5.40 -7.22
N ASP A 44 -5.91 -4.51 -6.30
CA ASP A 44 -7.26 -4.44 -5.74
C ASP A 44 -8.07 -3.45 -6.57
N ASP A 45 -9.13 -3.94 -7.21
CA ASP A 45 -10.03 -3.13 -8.03
C ASP A 45 -11.21 -2.63 -7.18
N ALA A 46 -11.15 -1.36 -6.80
CA ALA A 46 -12.21 -0.68 -6.06
C ALA A 46 -13.18 0.11 -6.97
N SER A 47 -13.15 -0.12 -8.29
CA SER A 47 -14.04 0.59 -9.24
C SER A 47 -15.50 0.16 -9.13
N THR A 48 -15.74 -1.09 -8.72
CA THR A 48 -17.07 -1.67 -8.62
C THR A 48 -17.60 -1.57 -7.20
N ILE A 49 -18.60 -0.70 -7.01
CA ILE A 49 -19.25 -0.50 -5.72
C ILE A 49 -20.45 -1.43 -5.61
N THR A 50 -20.44 -2.28 -4.58
CA THR A 50 -21.56 -3.18 -4.26
C THR A 50 -22.47 -2.52 -3.22
N PRO A 51 -23.79 -2.46 -3.44
CA PRO A 51 -24.73 -2.04 -2.40
C PRO A 51 -24.63 -2.93 -1.17
N ILE A 52 -24.69 -2.35 0.04
CA ILE A 52 -24.61 -3.10 1.31
C ILE A 52 -25.69 -4.19 1.42
N ALA A 53 -26.84 -4.00 0.77
CA ALA A 53 -27.92 -4.98 0.75
C ALA A 53 -27.56 -6.27 -0.01
N ASN A 54 -26.55 -6.24 -0.88
CA ASN A 54 -26.21 -7.33 -1.81
C ASN A 54 -24.88 -8.02 -1.44
N LEU A 55 -24.37 -7.83 -0.23
CA LEU A 55 -23.10 -8.41 0.19
C LEU A 55 -23.23 -9.92 0.43
N ALA A 56 -22.21 -10.66 0.00
CA ALA A 56 -22.11 -12.11 0.22
C ALA A 56 -20.95 -12.42 1.17
N VAL A 57 -21.16 -13.39 2.08
CA VAL A 57 -20.13 -13.83 3.02
C VAL A 57 -18.96 -14.46 2.27
N GLY A 58 -17.74 -14.11 2.67
CA GLY A 58 -16.51 -14.66 2.10
C GLY A 58 -16.04 -13.98 0.81
N VAL A 59 -16.75 -12.96 0.33
CA VAL A 59 -16.36 -12.19 -0.86
C VAL A 59 -15.81 -10.82 -0.45
N GLU A 60 -14.67 -10.44 -1.03
CA GLU A 60 -14.11 -9.11 -0.89
C GLU A 60 -14.82 -8.14 -1.85
N VAL A 61 -15.41 -7.08 -1.30
CA VAL A 61 -16.26 -6.14 -2.04
C VAL A 61 -16.01 -4.71 -1.58
N THR A 62 -16.16 -3.75 -2.49
CA THR A 62 -16.08 -2.31 -2.17
C THR A 62 -17.47 -1.76 -1.91
N VAL A 63 -17.65 -1.01 -0.81
CA VAL A 63 -18.94 -0.38 -0.44
C VAL A 63 -18.74 1.09 -0.11
N ILE A 64 -19.77 1.91 -0.35
CA ILE A 64 -19.80 3.31 0.09
C ILE A 64 -20.89 3.47 1.15
N GLY A 65 -20.56 4.18 2.23
CA GLY A 65 -21.50 4.46 3.30
C GLY A 65 -21.09 5.68 4.12
N ARG A 66 -22.03 6.19 4.92
CA ARG A 66 -21.76 7.26 5.89
C ARG A 66 -21.51 6.66 7.26
N VAL A 67 -20.35 6.98 7.85
CA VAL A 67 -20.07 6.64 9.24
C VAL A 67 -20.99 7.44 10.15
N ARG A 68 -21.84 6.76 10.94
CA ARG A 68 -22.76 7.41 11.90
C ARG A 68 -22.17 7.58 13.30
N SER A 69 -21.39 6.61 13.75
CA SER A 69 -20.72 6.65 15.05
C SER A 69 -19.42 5.84 15.01
N LYS A 70 -18.51 6.19 15.92
CA LYS A 70 -17.28 5.43 16.19
C LYS A 70 -17.15 5.31 17.70
N GLY A 71 -16.79 4.14 18.18
CA GLY A 71 -16.51 3.89 19.59
C GLY A 71 -15.23 3.06 19.73
N VAL A 72 -14.59 3.15 20.89
CA VAL A 72 -13.56 2.21 21.32
C VAL A 72 -14.23 1.29 22.33
N ILE A 73 -14.18 -0.02 22.10
CA ILE A 73 -14.61 -1.01 23.08
C ILE A 73 -13.34 -1.40 23.85
N PRO A 74 -13.10 -0.88 25.07
CA PRO A 74 -11.94 -1.28 25.85
C PRO A 74 -12.10 -2.75 26.23
N THR A 75 -11.12 -3.57 25.85
CA THR A 75 -10.97 -4.93 26.37
C THR A 75 -10.59 -4.85 27.84
N ARG A 76 -11.19 -5.67 28.70
CA ARG A 76 -10.93 -5.67 30.15
C ARG A 76 -9.43 -5.83 30.43
N THR A 77 -8.79 -4.78 30.90
CA THR A 77 -7.44 -4.82 31.44
C THR A 77 -7.49 -5.54 32.80
N GLY A 78 -6.76 -6.65 32.91
CA GLY A 78 -6.48 -7.30 34.19
C GLY A 78 -5.40 -6.59 34.97
#